data_AF-M7TCB4-F1
#
_entry.id   AF-M7TCB4-F1
#
_cell.length_a   1.000
_cell.length_b   1.000
_cell.length_c   1.000
_cell.angle_alpha   90.00
_cell.angle_beta   90.00
_cell.angle_gamma   90.00
#
_symmetry.space_group_name_H-M   'P 1'
#
loop_
_entity.id
_entity.type
_entity.pdbx_description
1 polymer ?
#
loop_
_entity_poly.entity_id
_entity_poly.type
_entity_poly.pdbx_seq_one_letter_code
_entity_poly.pdbx_strand_id
1 'polypeptide(L)'
;MHPSLLLGLLGASLPVYGAVSKHEFRLKEASEYTTASKVAANGAFKLLKRGDYVETATELVKSIAPNATFRVAGDHYVGKNGVGHVNFKQTAFDKDIENADFNVHVASDGTVFSFSNSFYTGELPAEAPVEKRSLLDPVKALDIVIDTLSLPVTKDSAAIQDSGVATTQAASSHTIIGTTGAQQDPEAELVYFIKQDGGLALTWRVETKLEDEWLFTYVDAEDEAAVLGVIDFISFATYEVYPWGLNDPWEGERTVVTDPWDPVASRNGWHDEQNQTSGNNVEAGAVPSNSGLVHFAQNTSLTFEYPFTPDTEAPTTENSQFAALAQIFYTTNKYHDLLYTLGFTEAAGNMQDDNFDEGGKGNDRVYVLTQHWSGKNNGKFSQSTDGSQPFMTMYLFDSTDPERDVAFDNGFVIHEYTHGLSGRLTGGPDNSKCLDAWESDGMAEGWSDLYASAVMLKPDYTRDNATYGFAAWPLNKTEPKTARLVLYSTDMEINPWTYSKVNGLQRVHEVGTAWATMLYDVMWNLIDKHGKNDSDVPEFVDGVPTDGKYLMLKILMDGMALQPCNPTFIQARDAILDADLALTGGENACEIWQGFAKRGLGANAVFHDTDRVDNFDLPEGVC
;
A
#
# COMPACT_ATOMS: atom_id res chain seq x y z
N MET A 1 2.31 54.42 -37.59
CA MET A 1 0.84 54.32 -37.69
C MET A 1 0.48 52.88 -37.40
N HIS A 2 -0.49 52.72 -36.48
CA HIS A 2 -1.12 51.50 -35.96
C HIS A 2 -0.42 50.71 -34.85
N PRO A 3 -1.20 50.25 -33.84
CA PRO A 3 -0.81 50.31 -32.43
C PRO A 3 -0.71 48.94 -31.77
N SER A 4 0.02 48.92 -30.66
CA SER A 4 0.14 47.80 -29.73
C SER A 4 -1.21 47.46 -29.08
N LEU A 5 -1.65 46.20 -29.19
CA LEU A 5 -2.64 45.63 -28.29
C LEU A 5 -1.90 45.03 -27.08
N LEU A 6 -1.96 45.73 -25.94
CA LEU A 6 -1.74 45.14 -24.62
C LEU A 6 -3.02 44.35 -24.29
N LEU A 7 -2.94 43.02 -24.27
CA LEU A 7 -3.93 42.21 -23.54
C LEU A 7 -3.46 42.12 -22.08
N GLY A 8 -4.09 42.91 -21.22
CA GLY A 8 -3.99 42.74 -19.78
C GLY A 8 -4.79 41.51 -19.38
N LEU A 9 -4.12 40.38 -19.23
CA LEU A 9 -4.60 39.28 -18.39
C LEU A 9 -4.18 39.61 -16.95
N LEU A 10 -5.07 40.30 -16.24
CA LEU A 10 -5.10 40.26 -14.78
C LEU A 10 -5.45 38.82 -14.41
N GLY A 11 -4.43 37.97 -14.26
CA GLY A 11 -4.56 36.73 -13.55
C GLY A 11 -4.94 37.07 -12.12
N ALA A 12 -6.19 36.82 -11.75
CA ALA A 12 -6.54 36.67 -10.35
C ALA A 12 -5.68 35.50 -9.85
N SER A 13 -4.71 35.80 -9.00
CA SER A 13 -4.06 34.78 -8.18
C SER A 13 -5.17 34.14 -7.35
N LEU A 14 -5.60 32.94 -7.74
CA LEU A 14 -6.36 32.08 -6.84
C LEU A 14 -5.47 31.88 -5.61
N PRO A 15 -5.94 32.19 -4.40
CA PRO A 15 -5.21 31.84 -3.19
C PRO A 15 -5.02 30.32 -3.23
N VAL A 16 -3.76 29.87 -3.23
CA VAL A 16 -3.43 28.48 -2.96
C VAL A 16 -3.71 28.29 -1.47
N TYR A 17 -4.90 27.78 -1.15
CA TYR A 17 -5.20 27.32 0.19
C TYR A 17 -4.34 26.07 0.42
N GLY A 18 -3.42 26.12 1.38
CA GLY A 18 -2.66 24.93 1.76
C GLY A 18 -3.62 23.95 2.42
N ALA A 19 -3.83 22.76 1.83
CA ALA A 19 -4.68 21.76 2.47
C ALA A 19 -4.12 21.35 3.84
N VAL A 20 -5.01 21.12 4.80
CA VAL A 20 -4.69 20.70 6.17
C VAL A 20 -4.87 19.19 6.28
N SER A 21 -3.92 18.50 6.91
CA SER A 21 -4.03 17.04 7.12
C SER A 21 -5.24 16.72 7.98
N LYS A 22 -6.16 15.89 7.46
CA LYS A 22 -7.40 15.49 8.17
C LYS A 22 -7.17 14.32 9.13
N HIS A 23 -5.96 13.75 9.17
CA HIS A 23 -5.66 12.52 9.92
C HIS A 23 -5.87 12.70 11.43
N GLU A 24 -5.49 13.85 11.99
CA GLU A 24 -5.67 14.16 13.43
C GLU A 24 -7.15 14.16 13.85
N PHE A 25 -8.07 14.33 12.89
CA PHE A 25 -9.52 14.33 13.07
C PHE A 25 -10.18 13.00 12.68
N ARG A 26 -9.41 11.93 12.42
CA ARG A 26 -10.00 10.62 12.13
C ARG A 26 -10.78 10.10 13.34
N LEU A 27 -11.87 9.41 13.03
CA LEU A 27 -12.67 8.70 14.02
C LEU A 27 -11.88 7.54 14.61
N LYS A 28 -12.04 7.30 15.91
CA LYS A 28 -11.44 6.15 16.58
C LYS A 28 -12.26 4.88 16.32
N GLU A 29 -11.60 3.75 16.10
CA GLU A 29 -12.24 2.44 16.13
C GLU A 29 -12.84 2.16 17.51
N ALA A 30 -14.15 1.97 17.56
CA ALA A 30 -14.89 1.75 18.81
C ALA A 30 -15.90 0.58 18.73
N SER A 31 -15.93 -0.15 17.61
CA SER A 31 -16.91 -1.21 17.40
C SER A 31 -16.40 -2.57 17.85
N GLU A 32 -17.20 -3.28 18.63
CA GLU A 32 -17.00 -4.69 18.92
C GLU A 32 -17.85 -5.56 17.99
N TYR A 33 -17.34 -6.72 17.57
CA TYR A 33 -18.08 -7.70 16.76
C TYR A 33 -18.23 -9.05 17.47
N THR A 34 -19.46 -9.55 17.53
CA THR A 34 -19.79 -10.89 18.03
C THR A 34 -20.15 -11.83 16.88
N THR A 35 -19.25 -12.79 16.62
CA THR A 35 -19.36 -13.77 15.55
C THR A 35 -20.50 -14.77 15.77
N ALA A 36 -20.92 -15.45 14.69
CA ALA A 36 -21.95 -16.48 14.76
C ALA A 36 -21.58 -17.66 15.68
N SER A 37 -20.30 -18.03 15.76
CA SER A 37 -19.83 -19.06 16.69
C SER A 37 -20.00 -18.64 18.14
N LYS A 38 -19.69 -17.37 18.48
CA LYS A 38 -19.89 -16.80 19.82
C LYS A 38 -21.38 -16.70 20.16
N VAL A 39 -22.22 -16.28 19.21
CA VAL A 39 -23.69 -16.25 19.41
C VAL A 39 -24.23 -17.66 19.65
N ALA A 40 -23.84 -18.64 18.86
CA ALA A 40 -24.32 -20.02 18.99
C ALA A 40 -23.93 -20.68 20.32
N ALA A 41 -22.76 -20.30 20.87
CA ALA A 41 -22.27 -20.77 22.17
C ALA A 41 -23.07 -20.20 23.35
N ASN A 42 -23.71 -19.04 23.19
CA ASN A 42 -24.51 -18.42 24.25
C ASN A 42 -26.01 -18.68 24.04
N GLY A 43 -26.53 -19.66 24.78
CA GLY A 43 -27.94 -20.06 24.72
C GLY A 43 -28.94 -18.95 25.08
N ALA A 44 -28.53 -17.87 25.77
CA ALA A 44 -29.40 -16.76 26.11
C ALA A 44 -29.91 -16.02 24.86
N PHE A 45 -29.10 -15.92 23.80
CA PHE A 45 -29.50 -15.21 22.58
C PHE A 45 -30.62 -15.91 21.81
N LYS A 46 -30.76 -17.24 21.96
CA LYS A 46 -31.88 -17.99 21.35
C LYS A 46 -33.23 -17.60 21.96
N LEU A 47 -33.24 -17.15 23.22
CA LEU A 47 -34.46 -16.73 23.93
C LEU A 47 -34.95 -15.33 23.48
N LEU A 48 -34.15 -14.62 22.70
CA LEU A 48 -34.48 -13.29 22.18
C LEU A 48 -35.33 -13.31 20.91
N LYS A 49 -35.52 -14.49 20.29
CA LYS A 49 -36.37 -14.62 19.10
C LYS A 49 -37.78 -14.06 19.36
N ARG A 50 -38.29 -13.26 18.42
CA ARG A 50 -39.62 -12.64 18.42
C ARG A 50 -40.40 -12.95 17.13
N GLY A 51 -41.52 -12.25 16.92
CA GLY A 51 -42.44 -12.50 15.81
C GLY A 51 -41.84 -12.20 14.45
N ASP A 52 -40.92 -11.24 14.40
CA ASP A 52 -40.10 -10.95 13.22
C ASP A 52 -38.61 -10.68 13.56
N TYR A 53 -37.81 -10.48 12.51
CA TYR A 53 -36.37 -10.28 12.63
C TYR A 53 -35.99 -8.90 13.19
N VAL A 54 -36.81 -7.87 12.98
CA VAL A 54 -36.59 -6.52 13.52
C VAL A 54 -36.88 -6.51 15.01
N GLU A 55 -37.97 -7.13 15.46
CA GLU A 55 -38.27 -7.32 16.88
C GLU A 55 -37.19 -8.16 17.57
N THR A 56 -36.71 -9.24 16.93
CA THR A 56 -35.63 -10.07 17.48
C THR A 56 -34.35 -9.25 17.65
N ALA A 57 -33.98 -8.48 16.63
CA ALA A 57 -32.83 -7.59 16.69
C ALA A 57 -32.98 -6.52 17.77
N THR A 58 -34.17 -5.91 17.88
CA THR A 58 -34.46 -4.88 18.87
C THR A 58 -34.33 -5.40 20.30
N GLU A 59 -34.78 -6.63 20.55
CA GLU A 59 -34.66 -7.27 21.87
C GLU A 59 -33.22 -7.62 22.22
N LEU A 60 -32.38 -7.96 21.23
CA LEU A 60 -30.94 -8.09 21.45
C LEU A 60 -30.31 -6.77 21.88
N VAL A 61 -30.59 -5.67 21.16
CA VAL A 61 -30.06 -4.35 21.52
C VAL A 61 -30.47 -3.97 22.94
N LYS A 62 -31.74 -4.12 23.31
CA LYS A 62 -32.20 -3.88 24.70
C LYS A 62 -31.53 -4.76 25.74
N SER A 63 -31.16 -5.99 25.38
CA SER A 63 -30.49 -6.91 26.31
C SER A 63 -29.04 -6.53 26.57
N ILE A 64 -28.36 -5.98 25.55
CA ILE A 64 -26.94 -5.58 25.62
C ILE A 64 -26.81 -4.15 26.16
N ALA A 65 -27.68 -3.24 25.74
CA ALA A 65 -27.66 -1.83 26.09
C ALA A 65 -29.00 -1.37 26.71
N PRO A 66 -29.38 -1.87 27.90
CA PRO A 66 -30.71 -1.65 28.49
C PRO A 66 -31.00 -0.19 28.86
N ASN A 67 -29.96 0.62 29.05
CA ASN A 67 -30.07 2.03 29.43
C ASN A 67 -29.92 2.97 28.22
N ALA A 68 -29.62 2.45 27.03
CA ALA A 68 -29.47 3.26 25.84
C ALA A 68 -30.84 3.63 25.26
N THR A 69 -31.01 4.89 24.91
CA THR A 69 -32.03 5.32 23.95
C THR A 69 -31.50 5.12 22.54
N PHE A 70 -32.33 4.59 21.64
CA PHE A 70 -31.93 4.31 20.26
C PHE A 70 -33.15 4.23 19.35
N ARG A 71 -32.90 4.36 18.04
CA ARG A 71 -33.89 4.15 16.99
C ARG A 71 -33.44 3.08 16.01
N VAL A 72 -34.39 2.39 15.40
CA VAL A 72 -34.13 1.52 14.24
C VAL A 72 -33.83 2.43 13.04
N ALA A 73 -32.75 2.16 12.33
CA ALA A 73 -32.49 2.82 11.06
C ALA A 73 -33.44 2.27 9.98
N GLY A 74 -33.95 3.15 9.11
CA GLY A 74 -35.01 2.81 8.14
C GLY A 74 -34.55 1.96 6.96
N ASP A 75 -33.34 1.41 7.01
CA ASP A 75 -32.61 0.74 5.93
C ASP A 75 -32.50 -0.78 6.12
N HIS A 76 -33.24 -1.37 7.05
CA HIS A 76 -33.20 -2.81 7.31
C HIS A 76 -33.72 -3.64 6.12
N TYR A 77 -33.11 -4.81 5.88
CA TYR A 77 -33.45 -5.67 4.73
C TYR A 77 -33.15 -7.14 5.01
N VAL A 78 -33.67 -8.04 4.15
CA VAL A 78 -33.29 -9.45 4.14
C VAL A 78 -32.48 -9.75 2.89
N GLY A 79 -31.24 -10.21 3.08
CA GLY A 79 -30.34 -10.57 1.99
C GLY A 79 -30.83 -11.80 1.22
N LYS A 80 -30.30 -12.02 0.01
CA LYS A 80 -30.63 -13.20 -0.81
C LYS A 80 -30.25 -14.53 -0.15
N ASN A 81 -29.32 -14.49 0.81
CA ASN A 81 -28.94 -15.62 1.67
C ASN A 81 -29.95 -15.90 2.80
N GLY A 82 -31.01 -15.08 2.92
CA GLY A 82 -32.03 -15.20 3.95
C GLY A 82 -31.67 -14.58 5.31
N VAL A 83 -30.55 -13.87 5.43
CA VAL A 83 -30.16 -13.17 6.65
C VAL A 83 -30.82 -11.79 6.69
N GLY A 84 -31.54 -11.48 7.77
CA GLY A 84 -32.07 -10.16 8.05
C GLY A 84 -30.99 -9.25 8.66
N HIS A 85 -30.84 -8.05 8.14
CA HIS A 85 -29.92 -7.03 8.61
C HIS A 85 -30.73 -5.87 9.19
N VAL A 86 -30.48 -5.53 10.46
CA VAL A 86 -31.17 -4.46 11.18
C VAL A 86 -30.13 -3.57 11.84
N ASN A 87 -30.13 -2.29 11.47
CA ASN A 87 -29.19 -1.31 11.98
C ASN A 87 -29.92 -0.40 12.99
N PHE A 88 -29.21 0.02 14.03
CA PHE A 88 -29.73 0.90 15.08
C PHE A 88 -28.75 2.03 15.32
N LYS A 89 -29.28 3.23 15.52
CA LYS A 89 -28.51 4.41 15.89
C LYS A 89 -28.85 4.77 17.33
N GLN A 90 -27.85 4.93 18.18
CA GLN A 90 -28.07 5.43 19.54
C GLN A 90 -28.51 6.89 19.47
N THR A 91 -29.42 7.27 20.35
CA THR A 91 -29.92 8.64 20.43
C THR A 91 -29.77 9.18 21.84
N ALA A 92 -29.64 10.50 21.97
CA ALA A 92 -29.74 11.22 23.23
C ALA A 92 -30.55 12.49 22.99
N PHE A 93 -31.60 12.73 23.78
CA PHE A 93 -32.48 13.91 23.64
C PHE A 93 -32.98 14.16 22.21
N ASP A 94 -33.49 13.09 21.56
CA ASP A 94 -33.98 13.10 20.17
C ASP A 94 -32.94 13.47 19.09
N LYS A 95 -31.65 13.43 19.43
CA LYS A 95 -30.53 13.59 18.51
C LYS A 95 -29.76 12.29 18.38
N ASP A 96 -29.25 12.00 17.19
CA ASP A 96 -28.37 10.87 17.00
C ASP A 96 -27.03 11.11 17.69
N ILE A 97 -26.45 10.04 18.23
CA ILE A 97 -25.03 9.99 18.53
C ILE A 97 -24.36 9.44 17.27
N GLU A 98 -23.74 10.32 16.49
CA GLU A 98 -23.44 10.07 15.07
C GLU A 98 -22.59 8.82 14.85
N ASN A 99 -21.58 8.59 15.70
CA ASN A 99 -20.65 7.46 15.62
C ASN A 99 -21.01 6.28 16.56
N ALA A 100 -22.26 6.17 16.99
CA ALA A 100 -22.76 5.11 17.87
C ALA A 100 -23.82 4.22 17.21
N ASP A 101 -23.38 3.09 16.66
CA ASP A 101 -24.18 2.18 15.86
C ASP A 101 -24.27 0.78 16.49
N PHE A 102 -25.36 0.09 16.23
CA PHE A 102 -25.53 -1.32 16.57
C PHE A 102 -26.12 -2.04 15.38
N ASN A 103 -25.44 -3.05 14.85
CA ASN A 103 -25.93 -3.83 13.72
C ASN A 103 -26.24 -5.24 14.17
N VAL A 104 -27.42 -5.74 13.86
CA VAL A 104 -27.84 -7.10 14.21
C VAL A 104 -28.21 -7.86 12.96
N HIS A 105 -27.63 -9.05 12.85
CA HIS A 105 -27.92 -9.99 11.78
C HIS A 105 -28.73 -11.14 12.33
N VAL A 106 -29.87 -11.44 11.71
CA VAL A 106 -30.82 -12.46 12.14
C VAL A 106 -30.89 -13.53 11.06
N ALA A 107 -30.66 -14.79 11.44
CA ALA A 107 -30.73 -15.92 10.54
C ALA A 107 -32.15 -16.13 9.98
N SER A 108 -32.26 -16.87 8.89
CA SER A 108 -33.54 -17.18 8.23
C SER A 108 -34.53 -17.93 9.12
N ASP A 109 -34.04 -18.58 10.18
CA ASP A 109 -34.86 -19.21 11.21
C ASP A 109 -35.38 -18.24 12.28
N GLY A 110 -35.04 -16.95 12.18
CA GLY A 110 -35.44 -15.88 13.10
C GLY A 110 -34.59 -15.78 14.36
N THR A 111 -33.49 -16.52 14.49
CA THR A 111 -32.56 -16.35 15.63
C THR A 111 -31.48 -15.32 15.33
N VAL A 112 -30.93 -14.68 16.37
CA VAL A 112 -29.73 -13.84 16.22
C VAL A 112 -28.61 -14.69 15.63
N PHE A 113 -28.00 -14.21 14.55
CA PHE A 113 -26.87 -14.82 13.86
C PHE A 113 -25.55 -14.19 14.30
N SER A 114 -25.41 -12.88 14.21
CA SER A 114 -24.22 -12.12 14.65
C SER A 114 -24.59 -10.66 14.88
N PHE A 115 -23.72 -9.88 15.53
CA PHE A 115 -23.96 -8.45 15.74
C PHE A 115 -22.68 -7.66 15.99
N SER A 116 -22.73 -6.34 15.74
CA SER A 116 -21.72 -5.35 16.13
C SER A 116 -22.30 -4.28 17.04
N ASN A 117 -21.48 -3.68 17.89
CA ASN A 117 -21.89 -2.61 18.80
C ASN A 117 -20.79 -1.56 18.96
N SER A 118 -21.13 -0.29 18.75
CA SER A 118 -20.34 0.90 19.11
C SER A 118 -21.14 1.92 19.93
N PHE A 119 -22.25 1.51 20.57
CA PHE A 119 -23.01 2.40 21.44
C PHE A 119 -22.14 2.97 22.56
N TYR A 120 -22.27 4.28 22.77
CA TYR A 120 -21.69 4.99 23.90
C TYR A 120 -22.20 4.42 25.23
N THR A 121 -21.25 4.04 26.10
CA THR A 121 -21.53 3.43 27.40
C THR A 121 -21.29 4.36 28.59
N GLY A 122 -20.80 5.59 28.35
CA GLY A 122 -20.57 6.57 29.40
C GLY A 122 -21.85 7.24 29.90
N GLU A 123 -21.72 8.20 30.82
CA GLU A 123 -22.86 8.96 31.32
C GLU A 123 -23.37 9.94 30.25
N LEU A 124 -24.69 9.94 30.01
CA LEU A 124 -25.37 10.94 29.20
C LEU A 124 -25.56 12.23 30.02
N PRO A 125 -25.63 13.41 29.36
CA PRO A 125 -25.95 14.66 30.05
C PRO A 125 -27.27 14.55 30.84
N ALA A 126 -27.37 15.25 31.97
CA ALA A 126 -28.53 15.17 32.85
C ALA A 126 -29.77 15.90 32.30
N GLU A 127 -29.57 16.89 31.43
CA GLU A 127 -30.62 17.72 30.85
C GLU A 127 -30.41 17.87 29.34
N ALA A 128 -31.50 18.07 28.60
CA ALA A 128 -31.43 18.36 27.17
C ALA A 128 -30.76 19.72 26.92
N PRO A 129 -30.05 19.90 25.79
CA PRO A 129 -29.43 21.18 25.45
C PRO A 129 -30.45 22.32 25.38
N VAL A 130 -30.17 23.46 26.03
CA VAL A 130 -31.01 24.65 25.94
C VAL A 130 -30.58 25.49 24.74
N GLU A 131 -31.27 25.33 23.60
CA GLU A 131 -30.90 25.87 22.28
C GLU A 131 -30.72 27.41 22.14
N LYS A 132 -30.89 28.23 23.19
CA LYS A 132 -31.07 29.70 23.02
C LYS A 132 -30.09 30.64 23.72
N ARG A 133 -29.11 30.20 24.52
CA ARG A 133 -28.20 31.17 25.18
C ARG A 133 -26.69 30.88 25.18
N SER A 134 -26.22 29.70 24.78
CA SER A 134 -24.77 29.37 24.83
C SER A 134 -24.24 28.46 23.72
N LEU A 135 -25.06 28.07 22.74
CA LEU A 135 -24.59 27.22 21.64
C LEU A 135 -23.94 28.05 20.53
N LEU A 136 -22.88 27.51 19.94
CA LEU A 136 -22.23 28.06 18.76
C LEU A 136 -23.25 28.17 17.62
N ASP A 137 -23.21 29.29 16.91
CA ASP A 137 -24.04 29.50 15.72
C ASP A 137 -23.54 28.62 14.55
N PRO A 138 -24.42 27.99 13.75
CA PRO A 138 -24.01 27.09 12.66
C PRO A 138 -23.15 27.78 11.58
N VAL A 139 -23.33 29.09 11.35
CA VAL A 139 -22.48 29.86 10.43
C VAL A 139 -21.07 30.04 11.00
N LYS A 140 -20.94 30.15 12.33
CA LYS A 140 -19.65 30.15 13.01
C LYS A 140 -19.01 28.76 13.06
N ALA A 141 -19.81 27.70 13.17
CA ALA A 141 -19.29 26.34 13.02
C ALA A 141 -18.65 26.17 11.64
N LEU A 142 -19.31 26.64 10.57
CA LEU A 142 -18.73 26.67 9.23
C LEU A 142 -17.47 27.54 9.15
N ASP A 143 -17.40 28.69 9.83
CA ASP A 143 -16.15 29.49 9.92
C ASP A 143 -15.00 28.65 10.48
N ILE A 144 -15.23 27.93 11.58
CA ILE A 144 -14.23 27.06 12.18
C ILE A 144 -13.82 25.97 11.20
N VAL A 145 -14.75 25.35 10.48
CA VAL A 145 -14.41 24.34 9.47
C VAL A 145 -13.56 24.93 8.34
N ILE A 146 -13.95 26.09 7.80
CA ILE A 146 -13.20 26.76 6.71
C ILE A 146 -11.80 27.13 7.18
N ASP A 147 -11.66 27.70 8.37
CA ASP A 147 -10.39 28.15 8.91
C ASP A 147 -9.48 26.99 9.31
N THR A 148 -10.04 25.98 10.00
CA THR A 148 -9.27 24.81 10.47
C THR A 148 -8.84 23.91 9.31
N LEU A 149 -9.70 23.68 8.31
CA LEU A 149 -9.38 22.79 7.19
C LEU A 149 -8.86 23.54 5.95
N SER A 150 -8.76 24.87 6.01
CA SER A 150 -8.39 25.73 4.88
C SER A 150 -9.26 25.49 3.63
N LEU A 151 -10.57 25.33 3.81
CA LEU A 151 -11.46 25.03 2.68
C LEU A 151 -11.59 26.25 1.74
N PRO A 152 -11.67 26.04 0.41
CA PRO A 152 -11.84 27.10 -0.58
C PRO A 152 -13.29 27.63 -0.63
N VAL A 153 -13.96 27.75 0.51
CA VAL A 153 -15.32 28.25 0.63
C VAL A 153 -15.28 29.71 1.08
N THR A 154 -15.97 30.59 0.35
CA THR A 154 -16.12 31.99 0.73
C THR A 154 -17.57 32.34 1.00
N LYS A 155 -17.80 33.31 1.88
CA LYS A 155 -19.13 33.75 2.32
C LYS A 155 -19.40 35.17 1.86
N ASP A 156 -20.57 35.42 1.28
CA ASP A 156 -21.04 36.78 1.03
C ASP A 156 -21.72 37.33 2.30
N SER A 157 -20.97 38.15 3.05
CA SER A 157 -21.42 38.78 4.30
C SER A 157 -22.71 39.61 4.15
N ALA A 158 -23.07 40.05 2.94
CA ALA A 158 -24.31 40.80 2.69
C ALA A 158 -25.54 39.90 2.50
N ALA A 159 -25.37 38.65 2.05
CA ALA A 159 -26.46 37.69 1.84
C ALA A 159 -26.88 36.96 3.13
N ILE A 160 -25.94 36.80 4.07
CA ILE A 160 -26.15 36.06 5.33
C ILE A 160 -26.91 36.89 6.38
N GLN A 161 -26.91 38.22 6.28
CA GLN A 161 -27.37 39.13 7.34
C GLN A 161 -28.88 39.22 7.59
N ASP A 162 -29.75 38.65 6.74
CA ASP A 162 -31.20 38.78 6.93
C ASP A 162 -32.01 37.47 6.88
N SER A 163 -31.41 36.32 6.48
CA SER A 163 -32.14 35.03 6.40
C SER A 163 -31.24 33.79 6.19
N GLY A 164 -29.94 33.84 6.49
CA GLY A 164 -28.92 32.88 6.03
C GLY A 164 -29.08 31.40 6.42
N VAL A 165 -30.16 31.04 7.11
CA VAL A 165 -30.54 29.67 7.49
C VAL A 165 -31.97 29.43 7.02
N ALA A 166 -32.16 28.64 5.97
CA ALA A 166 -33.47 28.10 5.62
C ALA A 166 -33.71 26.84 6.46
N THR A 167 -34.63 26.90 7.43
CA THR A 167 -35.02 25.71 8.21
C THR A 167 -36.02 24.89 7.39
N THR A 168 -35.64 23.69 6.96
CA THR A 168 -36.58 22.76 6.33
C THR A 168 -37.33 21.97 7.42
N GLN A 169 -38.60 21.64 7.19
CA GLN A 169 -39.47 20.97 8.17
C GLN A 169 -39.14 19.48 8.40
N ALA A 170 -38.05 18.97 7.85
CA ALA A 170 -37.60 17.59 7.99
C ALA A 170 -36.26 17.57 8.72
N ALA A 171 -36.33 17.45 10.05
CA ALA A 171 -35.21 17.36 10.99
C ALA A 171 -34.32 18.61 11.10
N SER A 172 -33.70 18.73 12.27
CA SER A 172 -32.71 19.67 12.84
C SER A 172 -31.56 20.23 11.96
N SER A 173 -31.66 20.25 10.63
CA SER A 173 -30.61 20.71 9.70
C SER A 173 -30.78 22.19 9.30
N HIS A 174 -29.66 22.88 9.16
CA HIS A 174 -29.52 24.29 8.82
C HIS A 174 -28.71 24.44 7.52
N THR A 175 -29.37 24.78 6.40
CA THR A 175 -28.68 25.11 5.15
C THR A 175 -28.10 26.53 5.22
N ILE A 176 -26.79 26.66 5.02
CA ILE A 176 -26.05 27.94 5.08
C ILE A 176 -25.94 28.52 3.68
N ILE A 177 -26.85 29.44 3.34
CA ILE A 177 -26.93 30.04 2.00
C ILE A 177 -25.95 31.22 1.83
N GLY A 178 -25.59 31.51 0.57
CA GLY A 178 -24.72 32.65 0.24
C GLY A 178 -23.23 32.33 0.33
N THR A 179 -22.88 31.06 0.13
CA THR A 179 -21.50 30.60 0.01
C THR A 179 -21.10 30.43 -1.45
N THR A 180 -19.81 30.48 -1.75
CA THR A 180 -19.26 30.06 -3.06
C THR A 180 -18.03 29.19 -2.84
N GLY A 181 -17.69 28.33 -3.81
CA GLY A 181 -16.58 27.37 -3.72
C GLY A 181 -17.02 25.94 -3.40
N ALA A 182 -18.17 25.76 -2.76
CA ALA A 182 -18.83 24.46 -2.62
C ALA A 182 -19.79 24.19 -3.80
N GLN A 183 -19.95 22.93 -4.20
CA GLN A 183 -20.89 22.48 -5.24
C GLN A 183 -22.35 22.69 -4.84
N GLN A 184 -22.62 22.71 -3.53
CA GLN A 184 -23.92 22.99 -2.93
C GLN A 184 -23.71 23.81 -1.66
N ASP A 185 -24.75 24.53 -1.22
CA ASP A 185 -24.70 25.26 0.06
C ASP A 185 -24.41 24.28 1.21
N PRO A 186 -23.44 24.59 2.10
CA PRO A 186 -23.14 23.75 3.26
C PRO A 186 -24.36 23.54 4.17
N GLU A 187 -24.43 22.36 4.79
CA GLU A 187 -25.48 22.04 5.77
C GLU A 187 -24.88 21.83 7.15
N ALA A 188 -25.55 22.30 8.20
CA ALA A 188 -25.15 22.07 9.58
C ALA A 188 -26.28 21.41 10.37
N GLU A 189 -26.01 20.27 11.01
CA GLU A 189 -26.96 19.57 11.86
C GLU A 189 -26.40 19.38 13.27
N LEU A 190 -27.23 19.61 14.29
CA LEU A 190 -26.82 19.45 15.68
C LEU A 190 -27.02 18.00 16.14
N VAL A 191 -25.92 17.29 16.38
CA VAL A 191 -25.83 15.88 16.77
C VAL A 191 -25.06 15.72 18.09
N TYR A 192 -25.00 14.50 18.62
CA TYR A 192 -24.00 14.12 19.62
C TYR A 192 -22.86 13.35 18.96
N PHE A 193 -21.66 13.46 19.51
CA PHE A 193 -20.47 12.82 18.96
C PHE A 193 -19.57 12.28 20.08
N ILE A 194 -19.12 11.03 19.95
CA ILE A 194 -18.15 10.45 20.87
C ILE A 194 -16.76 10.94 20.45
N LYS A 195 -16.15 11.75 21.30
CA LYS A 195 -14.79 12.31 21.12
C LYS A 195 -13.72 11.23 21.20
N GLN A 196 -12.50 11.56 20.77
CA GLN A 196 -11.34 10.67 20.86
C GLN A 196 -11.00 10.25 22.30
N ASP A 197 -11.24 11.11 23.29
CA ASP A 197 -11.06 10.81 24.72
C ASP A 197 -12.14 9.87 25.29
N GLY A 198 -13.11 9.46 24.47
CA GLY A 198 -14.24 8.62 24.84
C GLY A 198 -15.37 9.37 25.53
N GLY A 199 -15.31 10.70 25.66
CA GLY A 199 -16.40 11.53 26.17
C GLY A 199 -17.43 11.88 25.09
N LEU A 200 -18.64 12.24 25.51
CA LEU A 200 -19.71 12.67 24.60
C LEU A 200 -19.76 14.20 24.51
N ALA A 201 -19.81 14.75 23.29
CA ALA A 201 -19.97 16.18 23.02
C ALA A 201 -21.25 16.45 22.23
N LEU A 202 -21.86 17.60 22.46
CA LEU A 202 -22.87 18.16 21.58
C LEU A 202 -22.15 18.88 20.43
N THR A 203 -22.53 18.63 19.19
CA THR A 203 -21.65 18.86 18.05
C THR A 203 -22.44 19.28 16.82
N TRP A 204 -21.93 20.28 16.10
CA TRP A 204 -22.37 20.59 14.74
C TRP A 204 -21.69 19.65 13.75
N ARG A 205 -22.48 18.82 13.05
CA ARG A 205 -22.03 18.16 11.83
C ARG A 205 -22.21 19.13 10.66
N VAL A 206 -21.11 19.66 10.16
CA VAL A 206 -21.07 20.56 9.01
C VAL A 206 -20.70 19.75 7.77
N GLU A 207 -21.61 19.65 6.82
CA GLU A 207 -21.40 19.03 5.52
C GLU A 207 -20.92 20.07 4.50
N THR A 208 -19.75 19.83 3.89
CA THR A 208 -19.23 20.62 2.78
C THR A 208 -18.90 19.73 1.60
N LYS A 209 -19.55 19.96 0.47
CA LYS A 209 -19.30 19.24 -0.78
C LYS A 209 -18.57 20.14 -1.77
N LEU A 210 -17.30 19.85 -2.04
CA LEU A 210 -16.40 20.58 -2.92
C LEU A 210 -16.25 19.84 -4.27
N GLU A 211 -15.38 20.34 -5.14
CA GLU A 211 -15.09 19.69 -6.44
C GLU A 211 -14.48 18.30 -6.26
N ASP A 212 -13.45 18.20 -5.41
CA ASP A 212 -12.65 16.97 -5.19
C ASP A 212 -12.76 16.42 -3.76
N GLU A 213 -13.58 17.01 -2.90
CA GLU A 213 -13.74 16.59 -1.50
C GLU A 213 -15.21 16.59 -1.09
N TRP A 214 -15.61 15.67 -0.20
CA TRP A 214 -16.92 15.72 0.43
C TRP A 214 -16.76 15.40 1.90
N LEU A 215 -16.95 16.42 2.75
CA LEU A 215 -16.61 16.35 4.16
C LEU A 215 -17.84 16.42 5.04
N PHE A 216 -17.90 15.53 6.04
CA PHE A 216 -18.63 15.80 7.28
C PHE A 216 -17.63 16.16 8.37
N THR A 217 -17.68 17.41 8.82
CA THR A 217 -16.82 17.94 9.88
C THR A 217 -17.62 18.15 11.15
N TYR A 218 -17.12 17.62 12.26
CA TYR A 218 -17.76 17.65 13.56
C TYR A 218 -17.13 18.75 14.40
N VAL A 219 -17.88 19.81 14.73
CA VAL A 219 -17.40 20.96 15.50
C VAL A 219 -18.12 21.02 16.83
N ASP A 220 -17.40 21.18 17.93
CA ASP A 220 -18.01 21.33 19.25
C ASP A 220 -19.01 22.51 19.26
N ALA A 221 -20.19 22.28 19.86
CA ALA A 221 -21.27 23.27 19.89
C ALA A 221 -21.22 24.20 21.10
N GLU A 222 -20.31 23.98 22.07
CA GLU A 222 -20.14 24.81 23.28
C GLU A 222 -18.97 25.83 23.14
N ASP A 223 -18.70 26.60 24.20
CA ASP A 223 -17.59 27.56 24.23
C ASP A 223 -16.22 26.85 24.05
N GLU A 224 -15.24 27.51 23.42
CA GLU A 224 -13.95 26.90 23.00
C GLU A 224 -14.06 25.86 21.86
N ALA A 225 -15.02 26.08 20.95
CA ALA A 225 -15.29 25.20 19.82
C ALA A 225 -14.05 24.82 18.98
N ALA A 226 -13.87 23.50 18.81
CA ALA A 226 -12.81 22.90 18.00
C ALA A 226 -13.39 21.81 17.09
N VAL A 227 -12.66 21.46 16.04
CA VAL A 227 -12.98 20.30 15.21
C VAL A 227 -12.68 19.02 16.01
N LEU A 228 -13.70 18.19 16.19
CA LEU A 228 -13.68 16.94 16.94
C LEU A 228 -13.49 15.72 16.03
N GLY A 229 -13.82 15.85 14.74
CA GLY A 229 -13.68 14.78 13.77
C GLY A 229 -13.96 15.25 12.34
N VAL A 230 -13.40 14.55 11.36
CA VAL A 230 -13.64 14.75 9.93
C VAL A 230 -13.85 13.39 9.28
N ILE A 231 -14.94 13.23 8.55
CA ILE A 231 -15.12 12.15 7.58
C ILE A 231 -14.98 12.76 6.20
N ASP A 232 -14.03 12.26 5.43
CA ASP A 232 -13.90 12.59 4.02
C ASP A 232 -14.43 11.43 3.17
N PHE A 233 -15.52 11.67 2.46
CA PHE A 233 -16.13 10.70 1.55
C PHE A 233 -15.44 10.63 0.19
N ILE A 234 -14.50 11.54 -0.10
CA ILE A 234 -13.70 11.59 -1.32
C ILE A 234 -12.27 11.97 -0.93
N SER A 235 -11.49 10.98 -0.47
CA SER A 235 -10.05 11.15 -0.27
C SER A 235 -9.32 10.08 -1.05
N PHE A 236 -8.46 10.52 -1.97
CA PHE A 236 -7.58 9.67 -2.76
C PHE A 236 -6.18 10.29 -2.83
N ALA A 237 -5.15 9.46 -2.95
CA ALA A 237 -3.82 9.88 -3.34
C ALA A 237 -3.59 9.56 -4.82
N THR A 238 -3.00 10.49 -5.56
CA THR A 238 -2.61 10.27 -6.95
C THR A 238 -1.11 10.35 -7.15
N TYR A 239 -0.60 9.56 -8.10
CA TYR A 239 0.82 9.54 -8.46
C TYR A 239 0.96 9.50 -9.98
N GLU A 240 1.70 10.45 -10.55
CA GLU A 240 2.09 10.37 -11.97
C GLU A 240 3.42 9.61 -12.08
N VAL A 241 3.38 8.35 -12.52
CA VAL A 241 4.53 7.41 -12.47
C VAL A 241 4.58 6.53 -13.71
N TYR A 242 5.73 5.94 -14.00
CA TYR A 242 5.82 4.73 -14.83
C TYR A 242 5.15 3.60 -14.04
N PRO A 243 3.97 3.12 -14.48
CA PRO A 243 3.19 2.16 -13.73
C PRO A 243 3.92 0.83 -13.55
N TRP A 244 3.49 0.08 -12.55
CA TRP A 244 3.95 -1.29 -12.29
C TRP A 244 3.95 -2.14 -13.56
N GLY A 245 5.04 -2.88 -13.78
CA GLY A 245 5.25 -3.67 -15.00
C GLY A 245 5.94 -2.92 -16.15
N LEU A 246 6.15 -1.61 -16.08
CA LEU A 246 7.13 -0.89 -16.94
C LEU A 246 8.48 -0.84 -16.24
N ASN A 247 9.55 -1.30 -16.90
CA ASN A 247 10.87 -1.32 -16.27
C ASN A 247 11.46 0.08 -16.15
N ASP A 248 11.39 0.86 -17.23
CA ASP A 248 12.06 2.15 -17.32
C ASP A 248 11.45 3.02 -18.45
N PRO A 249 11.88 4.29 -18.60
CA PRO A 249 11.35 5.20 -19.61
C PRO A 249 11.52 4.79 -21.08
N TRP A 250 12.33 3.78 -21.42
CA TRP A 250 12.37 3.27 -22.79
C TRP A 250 11.18 2.37 -23.14
N GLU A 251 10.41 1.93 -22.16
CA GLU A 251 9.34 0.94 -22.36
C GLU A 251 7.93 1.53 -22.39
N GLY A 252 7.75 2.81 -22.06
CA GLY A 252 6.44 3.46 -22.09
C GLY A 252 6.45 4.86 -21.49
N GLU A 253 5.24 5.32 -21.18
CA GLU A 253 4.98 6.66 -20.67
C GLU A 253 4.48 6.61 -19.23
N ARG A 254 4.54 7.75 -18.53
CA ARG A 254 3.96 7.89 -17.19
C ARG A 254 2.44 7.99 -17.28
N THR A 255 1.77 7.53 -16.22
CA THR A 255 0.31 7.61 -16.05
C THR A 255 -0.02 8.00 -14.62
N VAL A 256 -1.16 8.66 -14.44
CA VAL A 256 -1.71 8.91 -13.10
C VAL A 256 -2.37 7.63 -12.59
N VAL A 257 -1.94 7.17 -11.41
CA VAL A 257 -2.58 6.08 -10.66
C VAL A 257 -3.20 6.64 -9.39
N THR A 258 -4.32 6.07 -8.96
CA THR A 258 -5.12 6.52 -7.80
C THR A 258 -5.20 5.40 -6.77
N ASP A 259 -4.95 5.71 -5.50
CA ASP A 259 -4.98 4.78 -4.35
C ASP A 259 -4.35 3.40 -4.63
N PRO A 260 -3.08 3.37 -5.10
CA PRO A 260 -2.47 2.15 -5.64
C PRO A 260 -2.10 1.07 -4.60
N TRP A 261 -2.36 1.31 -3.31
CA TRP A 261 -1.99 0.42 -2.21
C TRP A 261 -2.90 -0.80 -2.10
N ASP A 262 -2.33 -1.91 -1.63
CA ASP A 262 -3.13 -3.05 -1.19
C ASP A 262 -3.71 -2.79 0.21
N PRO A 263 -5.03 -2.88 0.43
CA PRO A 263 -5.64 -2.54 1.72
C PRO A 263 -5.36 -3.55 2.83
N VAL A 264 -4.82 -4.74 2.52
CA VAL A 264 -4.38 -5.72 3.51
C VAL A 264 -2.94 -5.45 3.90
N ALA A 265 -2.04 -5.36 2.92
CA ALA A 265 -0.61 -5.14 3.16
C ALA A 265 -0.32 -3.73 3.70
N SER A 266 -1.08 -2.73 3.24
CA SER A 266 -0.95 -1.33 3.59
C SER A 266 -2.28 -0.80 4.16
N ARG A 267 -2.69 -1.35 5.31
CA ARG A 267 -4.00 -1.06 5.96
C ARG A 267 -4.29 0.42 6.24
N ASN A 268 -3.25 1.24 6.36
CA ASN A 268 -3.36 2.69 6.57
C ASN A 268 -3.17 3.52 5.28
N GLY A 269 -3.03 2.86 4.12
CA GLY A 269 -2.47 3.45 2.92
C GLY A 269 -0.94 3.59 3.04
N TRP A 270 -0.33 4.30 2.09
CA TRP A 270 1.13 4.47 2.06
C TRP A 270 1.63 5.71 2.80
N HIS A 271 0.76 6.67 3.14
CA HIS A 271 1.18 7.95 3.74
C HIS A 271 0.92 8.03 5.24
N ASP A 272 1.86 8.64 5.94
CA ASP A 272 1.65 9.15 7.30
C ASP A 272 1.02 10.56 7.31
N GLU A 273 0.91 11.15 8.50
CA GLU A 273 0.27 12.45 8.72
C GLU A 273 1.02 13.62 8.08
N GLN A 274 2.28 13.44 7.68
CA GLN A 274 3.09 14.52 7.11
C GLN A 274 2.73 14.82 5.65
N ASN A 275 1.94 13.96 4.98
CA ASN A 275 1.58 14.07 3.57
C ASN A 275 2.82 14.20 2.67
N GLN A 276 3.90 13.52 3.06
CA GLN A 276 5.16 13.42 2.33
C GLN A 276 5.27 12.05 1.67
N THR A 277 6.31 11.81 0.87
CA THR A 277 6.75 10.47 0.45
C THR A 277 7.28 9.66 1.65
N SER A 278 6.45 9.46 2.67
CA SER A 278 6.71 8.78 3.93
C SER A 278 5.44 8.12 4.47
N GLY A 279 5.59 6.94 5.07
CA GLY A 279 4.54 6.25 5.80
C GLY A 279 5.04 4.96 6.45
N ASN A 280 4.17 3.95 6.56
CA ASN A 280 4.47 2.74 7.33
C ASN A 280 5.57 1.88 6.70
N ASN A 281 5.60 1.77 5.38
CA ASN A 281 6.49 0.82 4.69
C ASN A 281 7.80 1.50 4.23
N VAL A 282 7.72 2.78 3.86
CA VAL A 282 8.79 3.52 3.17
C VAL A 282 8.84 4.95 3.65
N GLU A 283 10.05 5.48 3.81
CA GLU A 283 10.34 6.91 3.86
C GLU A 283 11.33 7.23 2.73
N ALA A 284 10.96 8.08 1.77
CA ALA A 284 11.78 8.38 0.60
C ALA A 284 12.16 9.86 0.54
N GLY A 285 13.46 10.14 0.50
CA GLY A 285 14.02 11.50 0.43
C GLY A 285 15.23 11.61 -0.50
N ALA A 286 15.43 12.79 -1.09
CA ALA A 286 16.54 13.08 -1.99
C ALA A 286 17.68 13.78 -1.24
N VAL A 287 18.93 13.37 -1.49
CA VAL A 287 20.12 13.91 -0.80
C VAL A 287 21.20 14.35 -1.81
N PRO A 288 20.95 15.43 -2.58
CA PRO A 288 21.81 15.83 -3.70
C PRO A 288 23.13 16.48 -3.27
N SER A 289 23.33 16.76 -1.97
CA SER A 289 24.55 17.41 -1.46
C SER A 289 25.02 16.85 -0.12
N ASN A 290 26.29 17.10 0.21
CA ASN A 290 26.89 16.70 1.49
C ASN A 290 26.49 17.55 2.70
N SER A 291 25.49 18.42 2.55
CA SER A 291 24.96 19.25 3.64
C SER A 291 24.20 18.44 4.69
N GLY A 292 23.75 17.22 4.33
CA GLY A 292 22.89 16.38 5.16
C GLY A 292 21.41 16.77 5.09
N LEU A 293 21.05 17.76 4.28
CA LEU A 293 19.65 18.10 4.02
C LEU A 293 19.00 17.01 3.17
N VAL A 294 17.83 16.56 3.61
CA VAL A 294 16.99 15.59 2.91
C VAL A 294 15.76 16.33 2.37
N HIS A 295 15.46 16.13 1.10
CA HIS A 295 14.32 16.74 0.42
C HIS A 295 13.22 15.69 0.25
N PHE A 296 12.02 15.99 0.71
CA PHE A 296 10.84 15.15 0.54
C PHE A 296 9.87 15.81 -0.43
N ALA A 297 9.19 15.01 -1.25
CA ALA A 297 8.03 15.51 -1.97
C ALA A 297 6.87 15.57 -0.97
N GLN A 298 6.19 16.72 -0.90
CA GLN A 298 5.08 16.96 0.02
C GLN A 298 3.91 17.56 -0.75
N ASN A 299 2.72 16.99 -0.59
CA ASN A 299 1.50 17.53 -1.17
C ASN A 299 0.33 17.27 -0.22
N THR A 300 -0.30 18.35 0.26
CA THR A 300 -1.34 18.26 1.28
C THR A 300 -2.66 17.67 0.80
N SER A 301 -2.90 17.66 -0.52
CA SER A 301 -4.01 16.95 -1.17
C SER A 301 -3.62 15.56 -1.65
N LEU A 302 -2.42 15.07 -1.30
CA LEU A 302 -1.86 13.78 -1.74
C LEU A 302 -1.80 13.62 -3.28
N THR A 303 -1.63 14.74 -3.99
CA THR A 303 -1.47 14.76 -5.46
C THR A 303 0.01 14.82 -5.83
N PHE A 304 0.66 13.66 -6.01
CA PHE A 304 2.07 13.53 -6.37
C PHE A 304 2.26 13.45 -7.89
N GLU A 305 1.82 14.49 -8.57
CA GLU A 305 1.84 14.63 -10.03
C GLU A 305 2.79 15.77 -10.42
N TYR A 306 4.04 15.41 -10.74
CA TYR A 306 5.09 16.37 -11.06
C TYR A 306 5.47 16.25 -12.54
N PRO A 307 5.46 17.35 -13.31
CA PRO A 307 5.86 17.33 -14.72
C PRO A 307 7.31 16.85 -14.86
N PHE A 308 7.53 15.79 -15.63
CA PHE A 308 8.87 15.27 -15.90
C PHE A 308 8.92 14.69 -17.31
N THR A 309 10.00 14.98 -18.03
CA THR A 309 10.30 14.35 -19.32
C THR A 309 11.74 13.85 -19.31
N PRO A 310 11.97 12.53 -19.46
CA PRO A 310 13.31 11.94 -19.46
C PRO A 310 14.25 12.65 -20.44
N ASP A 311 15.53 12.77 -20.05
CA ASP A 311 16.61 13.30 -20.87
C ASP A 311 16.43 14.78 -21.32
N THR A 312 15.48 15.56 -20.75
CA THR A 312 15.24 16.96 -21.14
C THR A 312 15.76 18.01 -20.16
N GLU A 313 15.81 17.68 -18.86
CA GLU A 313 16.25 18.57 -17.79
C GLU A 313 17.16 17.85 -16.80
N ALA A 314 17.93 18.61 -16.00
CA ALA A 314 18.80 18.03 -15.00
C ALA A 314 17.98 17.29 -13.92
N PRO A 315 18.40 16.10 -13.46
CA PRO A 315 17.61 15.32 -12.50
C PRO A 315 17.42 16.02 -11.15
N THR A 316 18.24 17.02 -10.85
CA THR A 316 18.19 17.82 -9.61
C THR A 316 17.33 19.08 -9.71
N THR A 317 16.61 19.32 -10.81
CA THR A 317 15.54 20.33 -10.82
C THR A 317 14.41 19.90 -9.88
N GLU A 318 13.67 20.86 -9.34
CA GLU A 318 12.60 20.59 -8.35
C GLU A 318 11.58 19.58 -8.88
N ASN A 319 11.05 19.79 -10.08
CA ASN A 319 10.09 18.88 -10.69
C ASN A 319 10.67 17.47 -10.95
N SER A 320 11.89 17.37 -11.49
CA SER A 320 12.52 16.06 -11.72
C SER A 320 12.77 15.30 -10.42
N GLN A 321 13.24 16.01 -9.39
CA GLN A 321 13.51 15.42 -8.09
C GLN A 321 12.20 14.97 -7.40
N PHE A 322 11.13 15.76 -7.46
CA PHE A 322 9.84 15.37 -6.90
C PHE A 322 9.16 14.25 -7.69
N ALA A 323 9.28 14.24 -9.02
CA ALA A 323 8.84 13.12 -9.85
C ALA A 323 9.61 11.83 -9.52
N ALA A 324 10.94 11.92 -9.30
CA ALA A 324 11.76 10.79 -8.89
C ALA A 324 11.37 10.27 -7.49
N LEU A 325 11.07 11.16 -6.55
CA LEU A 325 10.58 10.80 -5.22
C LEU A 325 9.21 10.11 -5.27
N ALA A 326 8.27 10.64 -6.05
CA ALA A 326 6.97 10.02 -6.27
C ALA A 326 7.11 8.62 -6.90
N GLN A 327 7.98 8.48 -7.91
CA GLN A 327 8.23 7.20 -8.57
C GLN A 327 8.82 6.16 -7.62
N ILE A 328 9.91 6.48 -6.93
CA ILE A 328 10.57 5.49 -6.07
C ILE A 328 9.71 5.13 -4.87
N PHE A 329 8.97 6.10 -4.32
CA PHE A 329 8.00 5.83 -3.25
C PHE A 329 6.89 4.88 -3.73
N TYR A 330 6.33 5.11 -4.93
CA TYR A 330 5.35 4.23 -5.55
C TYR A 330 5.90 2.81 -5.75
N THR A 331 7.05 2.67 -6.41
CA THR A 331 7.61 1.35 -6.76
C THR A 331 8.00 0.55 -5.51
N THR A 332 8.59 1.21 -4.51
CA THR A 332 9.00 0.58 -3.25
C THR A 332 7.79 0.09 -2.46
N ASN A 333 6.72 0.89 -2.37
CA ASN A 333 5.49 0.48 -1.68
C ASN A 333 4.70 -0.61 -2.44
N LYS A 334 4.57 -0.52 -3.78
CA LYS A 334 3.95 -1.61 -4.57
C LYS A 334 4.67 -2.93 -4.37
N TYR A 335 6.01 -2.88 -4.29
CA TYR A 335 6.78 -4.08 -4.09
C TYR A 335 6.65 -4.64 -2.67
N HIS A 336 6.61 -3.78 -1.64
CA HIS A 336 6.23 -4.18 -0.29
C HIS A 336 4.88 -4.93 -0.30
N ASP A 337 3.85 -4.34 -0.91
CA ASP A 337 2.50 -4.92 -0.95
C ASP A 337 2.46 -6.27 -1.70
N LEU A 338 3.20 -6.40 -2.80
CA LEU A 338 3.35 -7.68 -3.50
C LEU A 338 4.05 -8.73 -2.62
N LEU A 339 5.15 -8.37 -1.97
CA LEU A 339 5.90 -9.30 -1.11
C LEU A 339 5.07 -9.73 0.10
N TYR A 340 4.31 -8.80 0.71
CA TYR A 340 3.37 -9.09 1.78
C TYR A 340 2.34 -10.14 1.33
N THR A 341 1.74 -9.91 0.16
CA THR A 341 0.76 -10.81 -0.45
C THR A 341 1.33 -12.20 -0.72
N LEU A 342 2.61 -12.30 -1.08
CA LEU A 342 3.33 -13.57 -1.26
C LEU A 342 3.77 -14.23 0.07
N GLY A 343 3.67 -13.52 1.20
CA GLY A 343 3.93 -14.06 2.54
C GLY A 343 5.11 -13.45 3.29
N PHE A 344 5.72 -12.37 2.79
CA PHE A 344 6.71 -11.59 3.55
C PHE A 344 5.99 -10.60 4.46
N THR A 345 5.43 -11.13 5.54
CA THR A 345 4.64 -10.40 6.54
C THR A 345 5.49 -9.95 7.72
N GLU A 346 4.86 -9.29 8.69
CA GLU A 346 5.48 -8.81 9.92
C GLU A 346 6.22 -9.93 10.65
N ALA A 347 5.58 -11.08 10.86
CA ALA A 347 6.18 -12.24 11.51
C ALA A 347 7.36 -12.85 10.72
N ALA A 348 7.40 -12.65 9.40
CA ALA A 348 8.50 -13.07 8.54
C ALA A 348 9.63 -12.03 8.48
N GLY A 349 9.53 -10.93 9.23
CA GLY A 349 10.53 -9.87 9.30
C GLY A 349 10.51 -8.94 8.10
N ASN A 350 9.32 -8.56 7.64
CA ASN A 350 9.17 -7.48 6.67
C ASN A 350 9.58 -6.11 7.24
N MET A 351 9.44 -5.05 6.45
CA MET A 351 9.99 -3.73 6.76
C MET A 351 8.85 -2.74 6.93
N GLN A 352 8.41 -2.57 8.17
CA GLN A 352 7.29 -1.71 8.56
C GLN A 352 7.61 -0.93 9.84
N ASP A 353 7.08 0.29 9.95
CA ASP A 353 7.22 1.07 11.18
C ASP A 353 6.33 0.48 12.30
N ASP A 354 5.05 0.26 11.99
CA ASP A 354 4.09 -0.43 12.84
C ASP A 354 3.70 -1.79 12.23
N ASN A 355 3.73 -2.81 13.09
CA ASN A 355 3.39 -4.19 12.78
C ASN A 355 1.99 -4.58 13.26
N PHE A 356 1.24 -3.66 13.88
CA PHE A 356 -0.16 -3.87 14.29
C PHE A 356 -0.40 -5.10 15.16
N ASP A 357 0.58 -5.44 16.01
CA ASP A 357 0.61 -6.64 16.84
C ASP A 357 0.54 -7.99 16.06
N GLU A 358 0.86 -8.01 14.75
CA GLU A 358 0.85 -9.22 13.89
C GLU A 358 2.13 -10.08 14.01
N GLY A 359 3.11 -9.65 14.81
CA GLY A 359 4.39 -10.32 15.03
C GLY A 359 5.59 -9.53 14.52
N GLY A 360 6.77 -10.15 14.53
CA GLY A 360 8.03 -9.49 14.12
C GLY A 360 8.45 -8.34 15.05
N LYS A 361 9.33 -7.47 14.54
CA LYS A 361 9.78 -6.25 15.22
C LYS A 361 9.68 -5.05 14.27
N GLY A 362 8.74 -4.13 14.52
CA GLY A 362 8.61 -2.89 13.76
C GLY A 362 9.71 -1.86 14.06
N ASN A 363 9.48 -0.61 13.65
CA ASN A 363 10.45 0.50 13.54
C ASN A 363 11.54 0.25 12.49
N ASP A 364 11.19 -0.43 11.41
CA ASP A 364 12.15 -0.80 10.38
C ASP A 364 11.66 -0.62 8.94
N ARG A 365 10.75 0.32 8.72
CA ARG A 365 10.40 0.85 7.39
C ARG A 365 11.65 1.16 6.57
N VAL A 366 11.60 0.97 5.26
CA VAL A 366 12.77 1.22 4.40
C VAL A 366 13.01 2.72 4.24
N TYR A 367 14.22 3.19 4.59
CA TYR A 367 14.64 4.56 4.34
C TYR A 367 15.34 4.69 2.98
N VAL A 368 14.64 5.23 2.00
CA VAL A 368 15.12 5.37 0.62
C VAL A 368 15.76 6.75 0.43
N LEU A 369 17.04 6.74 0.07
CA LEU A 369 17.87 7.92 -0.18
C LEU A 369 18.18 8.02 -1.67
N THR A 370 17.42 8.81 -2.41
CA THR A 370 17.66 9.03 -3.85
C THR A 370 18.61 10.20 -4.13
N GLN A 371 19.14 10.26 -5.35
CA GLN A 371 20.09 11.27 -5.82
C GLN A 371 21.28 11.48 -4.87
N HIS A 372 21.71 10.41 -4.19
CA HIS A 372 22.59 10.57 -3.04
C HIS A 372 23.99 11.01 -3.48
N TRP A 373 24.46 12.16 -2.98
CA TRP A 373 25.70 12.82 -3.41
C TRP A 373 26.99 11.98 -3.32
N SER A 374 26.99 10.94 -2.49
CA SER A 374 28.21 10.16 -2.19
C SER A 374 28.61 9.18 -3.30
N GLY A 375 27.79 8.98 -4.32
CA GLY A 375 28.03 8.00 -5.36
C GLY A 375 27.37 8.34 -6.69
N LYS A 376 27.68 7.52 -7.70
CA LYS A 376 27.11 7.53 -9.05
C LYS A 376 27.09 6.12 -9.62
N ASN A 377 26.24 5.91 -10.62
CA ASN A 377 26.18 4.70 -11.43
C ASN A 377 26.02 3.40 -10.62
N ASN A 378 25.27 3.46 -9.52
CA ASN A 378 25.02 2.29 -8.67
C ASN A 378 23.75 2.49 -7.81
N GLY A 379 23.38 1.45 -7.08
CA GLY A 379 22.51 1.52 -5.90
C GLY A 379 23.07 0.60 -4.82
N LYS A 380 22.43 0.58 -3.66
CA LYS A 380 22.70 -0.40 -2.61
C LYS A 380 21.55 -0.46 -1.62
N PHE A 381 21.36 -1.64 -1.05
CA PHE A 381 20.53 -1.85 0.13
C PHE A 381 21.38 -2.25 1.33
N SER A 382 21.09 -1.71 2.51
CA SER A 382 21.76 -2.12 3.74
C SER A 382 21.09 -3.33 4.36
N GLN A 383 21.83 -4.42 4.51
CA GLN A 383 21.36 -5.56 5.27
C GLN A 383 21.12 -5.18 6.74
N SER A 384 19.92 -5.43 7.24
CA SER A 384 19.53 -5.17 8.63
C SER A 384 18.76 -6.36 9.21
N THR A 385 18.81 -6.51 10.53
CA THR A 385 17.95 -7.43 11.25
C THR A 385 16.57 -6.80 11.46
N ASP A 386 15.57 -7.64 11.71
CA ASP A 386 14.22 -7.25 12.13
C ASP A 386 14.24 -6.21 13.26
N GLY A 387 13.45 -5.14 13.11
CA GLY A 387 13.39 -4.01 14.02
C GLY A 387 14.56 -3.02 13.92
N SER A 388 15.36 -3.09 12.87
CA SER A 388 16.39 -2.09 12.55
C SER A 388 16.19 -1.53 11.15
N GLN A 389 15.93 -0.23 11.08
CA GLN A 389 15.67 0.50 9.83
C GLN A 389 16.78 0.28 8.78
N PRO A 390 16.48 -0.38 7.64
CA PRO A 390 17.40 -0.46 6.53
C PRO A 390 17.38 0.84 5.72
N PHE A 391 18.48 1.15 5.04
CA PHE A 391 18.54 2.19 4.03
C PHE A 391 18.75 1.61 2.63
N MET A 392 18.02 2.14 1.66
CA MET A 392 18.23 1.91 0.24
C MET A 392 18.80 3.20 -0.36
N THR A 393 20.04 3.18 -0.84
CA THR A 393 20.68 4.35 -1.44
C THR A 393 20.71 4.23 -2.95
N MET A 394 20.13 5.20 -3.64
CA MET A 394 20.07 5.28 -5.10
C MET A 394 20.90 6.45 -5.61
N TYR A 395 21.65 6.24 -6.68
CA TYR A 395 22.53 7.25 -7.26
C TYR A 395 22.10 7.68 -8.66
N LEU A 396 22.52 8.88 -9.05
CA LEU A 396 22.43 9.33 -10.44
C LEU A 396 23.43 8.58 -11.33
N PHE A 397 23.06 8.41 -12.60
CA PHE A 397 23.88 7.78 -13.62
C PHE A 397 24.35 8.79 -14.66
N ASP A 398 25.67 8.82 -14.92
CA ASP A 398 26.33 9.83 -15.74
C ASP A 398 26.72 9.33 -17.14
N SER A 399 26.04 8.28 -17.61
CA SER A 399 26.22 7.73 -18.97
C SER A 399 25.53 8.57 -20.07
N THR A 400 24.78 9.61 -19.68
CA THR A 400 24.07 10.56 -20.54
C THR A 400 24.22 12.00 -20.04
N ASP A 401 23.86 12.96 -20.89
CA ASP A 401 23.72 14.38 -20.54
C ASP A 401 22.34 14.87 -21.02
N PRO A 402 21.40 15.21 -20.11
CA PRO A 402 21.54 15.18 -18.65
C PRO A 402 21.70 13.75 -18.07
N GLU A 403 22.18 13.68 -16.83
CA GLU A 403 22.27 12.43 -16.05
C GLU A 403 20.89 11.80 -15.85
N ARG A 404 20.84 10.47 -15.72
CA ARG A 404 19.61 9.71 -15.47
C ARG A 404 19.46 9.41 -13.98
N ASP A 405 18.27 9.60 -13.46
CA ASP A 405 17.92 9.20 -12.09
C ASP A 405 17.39 7.77 -12.10
N VAL A 406 18.10 6.86 -11.41
CA VAL A 406 17.75 5.44 -11.34
C VAL A 406 16.43 5.18 -10.60
N ALA A 407 15.88 6.19 -9.90
CA ALA A 407 14.53 6.13 -9.34
C ALA A 407 13.46 5.79 -10.40
N PHE A 408 13.72 6.07 -11.69
CA PHE A 408 12.82 5.73 -12.79
C PHE A 408 13.08 4.34 -13.43
N ASP A 409 14.08 3.58 -12.97
CA ASP A 409 14.28 2.18 -13.35
C ASP A 409 13.67 1.28 -12.26
N ASN A 410 12.42 0.89 -12.46
CA ASN A 410 11.65 0.07 -11.52
C ASN A 410 12.33 -1.27 -11.25
N GLY A 411 12.97 -1.88 -12.26
CA GLY A 411 13.72 -3.13 -12.09
C GLY A 411 14.92 -2.95 -11.16
N PHE A 412 15.59 -1.80 -11.24
CA PHE A 412 16.67 -1.44 -10.32
C PHE A 412 16.16 -1.28 -8.88
N VAL A 413 15.06 -0.56 -8.67
CA VAL A 413 14.46 -0.36 -7.33
C VAL A 413 14.05 -1.70 -6.71
N ILE A 414 13.41 -2.58 -7.49
CA ILE A 414 13.01 -3.92 -7.06
C ILE A 414 14.23 -4.77 -6.71
N HIS A 415 15.30 -4.69 -7.51
CA HIS A 415 16.55 -5.40 -7.25
C HIS A 415 17.11 -5.02 -5.87
N GLU A 416 17.22 -3.72 -5.58
CA GLU A 416 17.76 -3.27 -4.30
C GLU A 416 16.88 -3.70 -3.13
N TYR A 417 15.55 -3.58 -3.23
CA TYR A 417 14.65 -4.04 -2.16
C TYR A 417 14.75 -5.55 -1.94
N THR A 418 14.99 -6.33 -2.99
CA THR A 418 15.09 -7.80 -2.91
C THR A 418 16.32 -8.26 -2.13
N HIS A 419 17.36 -7.43 -2.03
CA HIS A 419 18.44 -7.68 -1.07
C HIS A 419 17.92 -7.69 0.37
N GLY A 420 16.99 -6.79 0.72
CA GLY A 420 16.31 -6.79 2.00
C GLY A 420 15.48 -8.05 2.22
N LEU A 421 14.65 -8.44 1.25
CA LEU A 421 13.85 -9.67 1.30
C LEU A 421 14.72 -10.91 1.56
N SER A 422 15.71 -11.13 0.70
CA SER A 422 16.57 -12.32 0.77
C SER A 422 17.42 -12.35 2.04
N GLY A 423 17.88 -11.17 2.50
CA GLY A 423 18.65 -11.03 3.74
C GLY A 423 17.84 -11.20 5.02
N ARG A 424 16.56 -10.83 5.03
CA ARG A 424 15.65 -11.06 6.18
C ARG A 424 15.22 -12.52 6.29
N LEU A 425 14.93 -13.18 5.16
CA LEU A 425 14.45 -14.55 5.17
C LEU A 425 15.57 -15.57 5.40
N THR A 426 16.73 -15.39 4.76
CA THR A 426 17.82 -16.37 4.83
C THR A 426 18.43 -16.42 6.23
N GLY A 427 18.29 -17.56 6.92
CA GLY A 427 18.78 -17.71 8.29
C GLY A 427 17.91 -17.02 9.37
N GLY A 428 16.76 -16.48 8.96
CA GLY A 428 15.73 -15.89 9.81
C GLY A 428 15.92 -14.40 10.13
N PRO A 429 14.84 -13.69 10.52
CA PRO A 429 14.81 -12.21 10.55
C PRO A 429 15.82 -11.54 11.47
N ASP A 430 16.28 -12.23 12.52
CA ASP A 430 17.23 -11.70 13.51
C ASP A 430 18.71 -11.87 13.09
N ASN A 431 19.00 -12.36 11.88
CA ASN A 431 20.36 -12.66 11.44
C ASN A 431 20.66 -12.23 9.99
N SER A 432 21.20 -11.03 9.84
CA SER A 432 21.53 -10.43 8.54
C SER A 432 22.88 -10.88 7.92
N LYS A 433 23.56 -11.90 8.47
CA LYS A 433 24.92 -12.33 8.04
C LYS A 433 24.92 -13.59 7.18
N CYS A 434 23.76 -13.92 6.61
CA CYS A 434 23.52 -15.22 6.00
C CYS A 434 23.65 -15.24 4.48
N LEU A 435 24.05 -14.13 3.88
CA LEU A 435 24.36 -14.01 2.46
C LEU A 435 25.71 -13.29 2.25
N ASP A 436 26.69 -13.56 3.12
CA ASP A 436 28.03 -12.93 3.09
C ASP A 436 29.10 -13.84 2.45
N ALA A 437 28.85 -15.15 2.36
CA ALA A 437 29.74 -16.08 1.67
C ALA A 437 29.65 -15.87 0.16
N TRP A 438 30.78 -16.06 -0.54
CA TRP A 438 30.92 -15.75 -1.98
C TRP A 438 29.77 -16.22 -2.88
N GLU A 439 29.38 -17.49 -2.76
CA GLU A 439 28.31 -18.05 -3.59
C GLU A 439 26.92 -17.59 -3.14
N SER A 440 26.74 -17.38 -1.83
CA SER A 440 25.48 -16.92 -1.23
C SER A 440 25.20 -15.44 -1.55
N ASP A 441 26.21 -14.58 -1.46
CA ASP A 441 26.17 -13.17 -1.86
C ASP A 441 25.90 -13.07 -3.38
N GLY A 442 26.55 -13.93 -4.17
CA GLY A 442 26.22 -14.11 -5.58
C GLY A 442 24.75 -14.49 -5.82
N MET A 443 24.17 -15.39 -5.03
CA MET A 443 22.75 -15.71 -5.15
C MET A 443 21.84 -14.54 -4.76
N ALA A 444 22.24 -13.69 -3.79
CA ALA A 444 21.52 -12.47 -3.44
C ALA A 444 21.29 -11.58 -4.68
N GLU A 445 22.36 -11.31 -5.44
CA GLU A 445 22.29 -10.60 -6.72
C GLU A 445 21.35 -11.27 -7.73
N GLY A 446 21.38 -12.61 -7.80
CA GLY A 446 20.58 -13.37 -8.75
C GLY A 446 19.08 -13.43 -8.40
N TRP A 447 18.74 -13.56 -7.11
CA TRP A 447 17.34 -13.45 -6.66
C TRP A 447 16.79 -12.06 -6.94
N SER A 448 17.57 -11.01 -6.66
CA SER A 448 17.20 -9.63 -6.94
C SER A 448 16.92 -9.38 -8.42
N ASP A 449 17.78 -9.88 -9.32
CA ASP A 449 17.55 -9.80 -10.76
C ASP A 449 16.33 -10.61 -11.22
N LEU A 450 16.08 -11.79 -10.63
CA LEU A 450 14.92 -12.58 -11.04
C LEU A 450 13.61 -11.93 -10.62
N TYR A 451 13.49 -11.46 -9.39
CA TYR A 451 12.27 -10.76 -8.93
C TYR A 451 11.97 -9.54 -9.81
N ALA A 452 12.99 -8.73 -10.13
CA ALA A 452 12.87 -7.64 -11.09
C ALA A 452 12.40 -8.15 -12.46
N SER A 453 13.04 -9.19 -13.00
CA SER A 453 12.68 -9.75 -14.32
C SER A 453 11.26 -10.30 -14.39
N ALA A 454 10.77 -10.92 -13.31
CA ALA A 454 9.47 -11.55 -13.24
C ALA A 454 8.36 -10.48 -13.19
N VAL A 455 8.55 -9.42 -12.40
CA VAL A 455 7.63 -8.29 -12.33
C VAL A 455 7.55 -7.55 -13.68
N MET A 456 8.64 -7.50 -14.43
CA MET A 456 8.73 -6.76 -15.70
C MET A 456 8.35 -7.60 -16.93
N LEU A 457 7.86 -8.82 -16.75
CA LEU A 457 7.33 -9.61 -17.86
C LEU A 457 6.14 -8.91 -18.51
N LYS A 458 6.15 -8.83 -19.84
CA LYS A 458 5.08 -8.21 -20.61
C LYS A 458 3.99 -9.21 -20.99
N PRO A 459 2.76 -8.74 -21.29
CA PRO A 459 1.66 -9.63 -21.69
C PRO A 459 1.99 -10.51 -22.90
N ASP A 460 2.68 -9.96 -23.90
CA ASP A 460 3.05 -10.64 -25.15
C ASP A 460 4.35 -11.44 -25.07
N TYR A 461 5.01 -11.46 -23.91
CA TYR A 461 6.20 -12.27 -23.70
C TYR A 461 5.84 -13.75 -23.57
N THR A 462 6.61 -14.57 -24.27
CA THR A 462 6.60 -16.03 -24.29
C THR A 462 8.01 -16.53 -24.03
N ARG A 463 8.17 -17.83 -23.73
CA ARG A 463 9.47 -18.46 -23.55
C ARG A 463 10.51 -18.09 -24.63
N ASP A 464 10.06 -18.07 -25.89
CA ASP A 464 10.94 -17.97 -27.06
C ASP A 464 11.41 -16.54 -27.36
N ASN A 465 10.65 -15.53 -26.95
CA ASN A 465 10.96 -14.12 -27.28
C ASN A 465 11.37 -13.29 -26.05
N ALA A 466 11.07 -13.76 -24.84
CA ALA A 466 11.34 -13.01 -23.64
C ALA A 466 12.84 -12.92 -23.38
N THR A 467 13.30 -11.69 -23.23
CA THR A 467 14.63 -11.38 -22.71
C THR A 467 14.50 -10.30 -21.66
N TYR A 468 15.33 -10.38 -20.61
CA TYR A 468 15.42 -9.32 -19.61
C TYR A 468 16.87 -8.88 -19.44
N GLY A 469 17.05 -7.57 -19.25
CA GLY A 469 18.36 -6.97 -19.08
C GLY A 469 18.35 -5.92 -17.99
N PHE A 470 19.12 -6.16 -16.94
CA PHE A 470 19.20 -5.24 -15.80
C PHE A 470 19.90 -3.92 -16.16
N ALA A 471 19.37 -2.80 -15.65
CA ALA A 471 19.98 -1.46 -15.67
C ALA A 471 20.43 -0.96 -17.06
N ALA A 472 19.71 -1.33 -18.12
CA ALA A 472 20.04 -0.92 -19.48
C ALA A 472 19.84 0.59 -19.71
N TRP A 473 18.67 1.11 -19.30
CA TRP A 473 18.32 2.52 -19.42
C TRP A 473 19.26 3.45 -18.67
N PRO A 474 19.52 3.32 -17.35
CA PRO A 474 20.33 4.30 -16.63
C PRO A 474 21.78 4.33 -17.14
N LEU A 475 22.30 3.20 -17.65
CA LEU A 475 23.64 3.09 -18.26
C LEU A 475 23.68 3.41 -19.76
N ASN A 476 22.54 3.75 -20.37
CA ASN A 476 22.42 3.98 -21.81
C ASN A 476 22.98 2.83 -22.67
N LYS A 477 22.77 1.59 -22.24
CA LYS A 477 23.21 0.38 -22.96
C LYS A 477 22.15 -0.06 -23.95
N THR A 478 22.49 -0.05 -25.23
CA THR A 478 21.55 -0.40 -26.31
C THR A 478 21.80 -1.78 -26.92
N GLU A 479 23.02 -2.31 -26.90
CA GLU A 479 23.36 -3.62 -27.50
C GLU A 479 24.55 -4.32 -26.79
N PRO A 480 24.33 -5.44 -26.07
CA PRO A 480 23.03 -5.88 -25.56
C PRO A 480 22.50 -4.89 -24.50
N LYS A 481 21.18 -4.81 -24.35
CA LYS A 481 20.50 -3.97 -23.35
C LYS A 481 20.64 -4.52 -21.94
N THR A 482 21.85 -4.63 -21.39
CA THR A 482 22.05 -5.05 -19.98
C THR A 482 23.40 -4.65 -19.38
N ALA A 483 23.40 -4.32 -18.09
CA ALA A 483 24.59 -4.17 -17.27
C ALA A 483 25.30 -5.51 -16.98
N ARG A 484 24.55 -6.62 -16.96
CA ARG A 484 25.07 -7.97 -16.67
C ARG A 484 25.88 -8.51 -17.85
N LEU A 485 26.51 -9.66 -17.64
CA LEU A 485 27.39 -10.27 -18.64
C LEU A 485 26.62 -10.86 -19.84
N VAL A 486 25.33 -11.10 -19.69
CA VAL A 486 24.45 -11.68 -20.70
C VAL A 486 23.01 -11.30 -20.39
N LEU A 487 22.14 -11.28 -21.41
CA LEU A 487 20.69 -11.14 -21.21
C LEU A 487 20.14 -12.40 -20.54
N TYR A 488 19.16 -12.25 -19.66
CA TYR A 488 18.39 -13.39 -19.18
C TYR A 488 17.45 -13.84 -20.30
N SER A 489 17.60 -15.10 -20.70
CA SER A 489 16.84 -15.72 -21.77
C SER A 489 16.87 -17.24 -21.61
N THR A 490 15.80 -17.91 -22.02
CA THR A 490 15.76 -19.37 -22.09
C THR A 490 16.48 -19.91 -23.33
N ASP A 491 16.79 -19.05 -24.32
CA ASP A 491 17.55 -19.41 -25.50
C ASP A 491 19.05 -19.59 -25.16
N MET A 492 19.57 -20.78 -25.41
CA MET A 492 20.97 -21.13 -25.15
C MET A 492 21.95 -20.48 -26.12
N GLU A 493 21.49 -19.97 -27.28
CA GLU A 493 22.32 -19.16 -28.18
C GLU A 493 22.53 -17.75 -27.63
N ILE A 494 21.51 -17.18 -26.98
CA ILE A 494 21.60 -15.86 -26.32
C ILE A 494 22.35 -15.98 -25.01
N ASN A 495 21.99 -16.97 -24.19
CA ASN A 495 22.58 -17.19 -22.88
C ASN A 495 23.02 -18.65 -22.72
N PRO A 496 24.31 -18.97 -22.91
CA PRO A 496 24.82 -20.34 -22.76
C PRO A 496 25.35 -20.67 -21.35
N TRP A 497 25.04 -19.86 -20.34
CA TRP A 497 25.66 -19.99 -19.01
C TRP A 497 25.19 -21.25 -18.26
N THR A 498 26.12 -21.91 -17.58
CA THR A 498 25.90 -23.10 -16.72
C THR A 498 26.57 -22.92 -15.36
N TYR A 499 26.36 -23.85 -14.42
CA TYR A 499 26.90 -23.78 -13.05
C TYR A 499 28.44 -23.65 -13.01
N SER A 500 29.15 -24.42 -13.82
CA SER A 500 30.62 -24.38 -13.91
C SER A 500 31.14 -23.04 -14.42
N LYS A 501 30.29 -22.20 -15.04
CA LYS A 501 30.67 -20.84 -15.45
C LYS A 501 31.01 -19.93 -14.28
N VAL A 502 30.52 -20.26 -13.08
CA VAL A 502 30.87 -19.58 -11.82
C VAL A 502 32.37 -19.73 -11.50
N ASN A 503 33.03 -20.79 -12.00
CA ASN A 503 34.46 -20.99 -11.80
C ASN A 503 35.27 -19.87 -12.46
N GLY A 504 36.00 -19.11 -11.64
CA GLY A 504 36.88 -18.02 -12.10
C GLY A 504 36.21 -16.65 -12.23
N LEU A 505 34.93 -16.52 -11.86
CA LEU A 505 34.28 -15.21 -11.71
C LEU A 505 34.90 -14.43 -10.54
N GLN A 506 34.91 -13.10 -10.66
CA GLN A 506 35.61 -12.20 -9.75
C GLN A 506 34.68 -11.22 -9.03
N ARG A 507 33.40 -11.15 -9.42
CA ARG A 507 32.39 -10.30 -8.74
C ARG A 507 31.11 -11.09 -8.47
N VAL A 508 30.49 -10.82 -7.32
CA VAL A 508 29.23 -11.46 -6.92
C VAL A 508 28.10 -11.22 -7.92
N HIS A 509 28.03 -10.03 -8.52
CA HIS A 509 27.13 -9.71 -9.64
C HIS A 509 27.23 -10.70 -10.83
N GLU A 510 28.43 -11.22 -11.11
CA GLU A 510 28.67 -12.19 -12.18
C GLU A 510 28.17 -13.59 -11.76
N VAL A 511 28.36 -13.95 -10.49
CA VAL A 511 27.81 -15.17 -9.89
C VAL A 511 26.28 -15.12 -9.90
N GLY A 512 25.70 -13.98 -9.54
CA GLY A 512 24.24 -13.74 -9.60
C GLY A 512 23.68 -13.84 -11.00
N THR A 513 24.45 -13.43 -12.02
CA THR A 513 24.05 -13.64 -13.43
C THR A 513 23.86 -15.14 -13.73
N ALA A 514 24.73 -16.01 -13.20
CA ALA A 514 24.58 -17.46 -13.37
C ALA A 514 23.35 -17.99 -12.61
N TRP A 515 23.12 -17.54 -11.38
CA TRP A 515 21.98 -17.96 -10.56
C TRP A 515 20.64 -17.53 -11.17
N ALA A 516 20.48 -16.25 -11.48
CA ALA A 516 19.28 -15.71 -12.14
C ALA A 516 19.00 -16.40 -13.47
N THR A 517 20.04 -16.76 -14.24
CA THR A 517 19.89 -17.53 -15.48
C THR A 517 19.24 -18.91 -15.23
N MET A 518 19.60 -19.61 -14.16
CA MET A 518 18.97 -20.88 -13.78
C MET A 518 17.52 -20.68 -13.39
N LEU A 519 17.27 -19.69 -12.53
CA LEU A 519 15.93 -19.40 -12.04
C LEU A 519 15.00 -18.90 -13.15
N TYR A 520 15.53 -18.23 -14.19
CA TYR A 520 14.75 -17.77 -15.34
C TYR A 520 14.19 -18.96 -16.13
N ASP A 521 14.96 -20.05 -16.30
CA ASP A 521 14.44 -21.27 -16.92
C ASP A 521 13.40 -21.97 -16.05
N VAL A 522 13.61 -22.03 -14.73
CA VAL A 522 12.62 -22.57 -13.79
C VAL A 522 11.31 -21.78 -13.87
N MET A 523 11.39 -20.45 -13.83
CA MET A 523 10.23 -19.56 -13.95
C MET A 523 9.45 -19.85 -15.22
N TRP A 524 10.12 -19.93 -16.38
CA TRP A 524 9.43 -20.22 -17.63
C TRP A 524 8.86 -21.64 -17.68
N ASN A 525 9.48 -22.64 -17.05
CA ASN A 525 8.89 -23.98 -16.97
C ASN A 525 7.59 -23.97 -16.17
N LEU A 526 7.54 -23.21 -15.07
CA LEU A 526 6.32 -23.03 -14.29
C LEU A 526 5.26 -22.25 -15.07
N ILE A 527 5.66 -21.19 -15.80
CA ILE A 527 4.75 -20.42 -16.66
C ILE A 527 4.15 -21.28 -17.78
N ASP A 528 4.93 -22.14 -18.42
CA ASP A 528 4.41 -23.02 -19.47
C ASP A 528 3.37 -24.01 -18.92
N LYS A 529 3.54 -24.44 -17.66
CA LYS A 529 2.63 -25.39 -17.00
C LYS A 529 1.36 -24.74 -16.45
N HIS A 530 1.50 -23.60 -15.78
CA HIS A 530 0.43 -22.96 -15.01
C HIS A 530 -0.11 -21.68 -15.65
N GLY A 531 0.47 -21.24 -16.76
CA GLY A 531 0.19 -19.94 -17.37
C GLY A 531 0.92 -18.79 -16.69
N LYS A 532 0.63 -17.56 -17.14
CA LYS A 532 1.20 -16.31 -16.64
C LYS A 532 0.06 -15.34 -16.37
N ASN A 533 -0.06 -14.87 -15.12
CA ASN A 533 -0.95 -13.77 -14.77
C ASN A 533 -0.24 -12.44 -15.09
N ASP A 534 -0.85 -11.61 -15.92
CA ASP A 534 -0.32 -10.29 -16.30
C ASP A 534 -0.82 -9.14 -15.40
N SER A 535 -1.69 -9.43 -14.43
CA SER A 535 -2.06 -8.47 -13.39
C SER A 535 -0.86 -8.15 -12.50
N ASP A 536 -0.97 -7.03 -11.78
CA ASP A 536 -0.04 -6.59 -10.75
C ASP A 536 -0.19 -7.38 -9.44
N VAL A 537 -1.33 -8.05 -9.22
CA VAL A 537 -1.60 -8.86 -8.04
C VAL A 537 -1.74 -10.37 -8.36
N PRO A 538 -1.17 -11.26 -7.53
CA PRO A 538 -1.37 -12.70 -7.64
C PRO A 538 -2.80 -13.11 -7.24
N GLU A 539 -3.31 -14.15 -7.89
CA GLU A 539 -4.53 -14.85 -7.46
C GLU A 539 -4.14 -16.17 -6.80
N PHE A 540 -4.78 -16.51 -5.67
CA PHE A 540 -4.49 -17.73 -4.92
C PHE A 540 -5.68 -18.69 -4.86
N VAL A 541 -5.37 -19.98 -4.82
CA VAL A 541 -6.28 -21.05 -4.40
C VAL A 541 -5.60 -21.82 -3.28
N ASP A 542 -6.24 -21.91 -2.12
CA ASP A 542 -5.72 -22.61 -0.92
C ASP A 542 -4.29 -22.18 -0.51
N GLY A 543 -3.95 -20.89 -0.72
CA GLY A 543 -2.64 -20.33 -0.39
C GLY A 543 -1.56 -20.52 -1.47
N VAL A 544 -1.89 -21.13 -2.62
CA VAL A 544 -0.99 -21.35 -3.74
C VAL A 544 -1.33 -20.38 -4.89
N PRO A 545 -0.35 -19.63 -5.44
CA PRO A 545 -0.58 -18.83 -6.64
C PRO A 545 -1.07 -19.68 -7.81
N THR A 546 -2.02 -19.17 -8.57
CA THR A 546 -2.67 -19.91 -9.67
C THR A 546 -1.87 -19.98 -10.96
N ASP A 547 -0.85 -19.12 -11.12
CA ASP A 547 -0.04 -19.02 -12.32
C ASP A 547 1.47 -19.17 -12.03
N GLY A 548 2.24 -19.52 -13.06
CA GLY A 548 3.66 -19.86 -12.93
C GLY A 548 4.57 -18.69 -12.57
N LYS A 549 4.19 -17.44 -12.93
CA LYS A 549 5.00 -16.24 -12.60
C LYS A 549 5.01 -16.02 -11.09
N TYR A 550 3.83 -15.94 -10.48
CA TYR A 550 3.72 -15.71 -9.04
C TYR A 550 4.02 -16.97 -8.22
N LEU A 551 3.76 -18.18 -8.76
CA LEU A 551 4.19 -19.42 -8.13
C LEU A 551 5.71 -19.49 -7.99
N MET A 552 6.46 -19.08 -9.02
CA MET A 552 7.92 -18.99 -8.93
C MET A 552 8.38 -18.05 -7.82
N LEU A 553 7.83 -16.83 -7.76
CA LEU A 553 8.21 -15.86 -6.73
C LEU A 553 7.88 -16.40 -5.33
N LYS A 554 6.71 -17.02 -5.15
CA LYS A 554 6.32 -17.64 -3.89
C LYS A 554 7.28 -18.76 -3.47
N ILE A 555 7.59 -19.69 -4.37
CA ILE A 555 8.52 -20.80 -4.10
C ILE A 555 9.91 -20.27 -3.73
N LEU A 556 10.38 -19.20 -4.39
CA LEU A 556 11.66 -18.57 -4.02
C LEU A 556 11.63 -17.95 -2.63
N MET A 557 10.57 -17.23 -2.29
CA MET A 557 10.40 -16.65 -0.95
C MET A 557 10.45 -17.75 0.12
N ASP A 558 9.69 -18.82 -0.07
CA ASP A 558 9.66 -19.95 0.85
C ASP A 558 11.02 -20.69 0.89
N GLY A 559 11.68 -20.84 -0.26
CA GLY A 559 13.02 -21.42 -0.36
C GLY A 559 14.07 -20.62 0.41
N MET A 560 14.02 -19.28 0.37
CA MET A 560 14.89 -18.42 1.18
C MET A 560 14.65 -18.61 2.69
N ALA A 561 13.41 -18.87 3.11
CA ALA A 561 13.09 -19.13 4.50
C ALA A 561 13.52 -20.54 4.97
N LEU A 562 13.61 -21.51 4.06
CA LEU A 562 14.01 -22.90 4.34
C LEU A 562 15.53 -23.10 4.33
N GLN A 563 16.24 -22.41 3.43
CA GLN A 563 17.66 -22.66 3.19
C GLN A 563 18.54 -22.32 4.40
N PRO A 564 19.71 -22.98 4.55
CA PRO A 564 20.63 -22.65 5.63
C PRO A 564 21.24 -21.26 5.46
N CYS A 565 21.82 -20.74 6.54
CA CYS A 565 22.67 -19.55 6.50
C CYS A 565 23.90 -19.80 5.61
N ASN A 566 24.21 -18.86 4.70
CA ASN A 566 25.25 -18.95 3.69
C ASN A 566 25.16 -20.22 2.82
N PRO A 567 24.05 -20.41 2.08
CA PRO A 567 23.83 -21.60 1.25
C PRO A 567 24.71 -21.60 -0.01
N THR A 568 24.99 -22.78 -0.51
CA THR A 568 25.48 -23.02 -1.89
C THR A 568 24.31 -23.08 -2.87
N PHE A 569 24.56 -23.00 -4.18
CA PHE A 569 23.55 -23.15 -5.24
C PHE A 569 22.79 -24.47 -5.10
N ILE A 570 23.49 -25.55 -4.75
CA ILE A 570 22.88 -26.88 -4.56
C ILE A 570 21.90 -26.85 -3.38
N GLN A 571 22.30 -26.26 -2.25
CA GLN A 571 21.43 -26.16 -1.08
C GLN A 571 20.23 -25.24 -1.33
N ALA A 572 20.42 -24.13 -2.05
CA ALA A 572 19.34 -23.23 -2.42
C ALA A 572 18.36 -23.89 -3.41
N ARG A 573 18.86 -24.63 -4.41
CA ARG A 573 18.04 -25.46 -5.31
C ARG A 573 17.20 -26.47 -4.53
N ASP A 574 17.83 -27.19 -3.60
CA ASP A 574 17.14 -28.20 -2.81
C ASP A 574 16.07 -27.55 -1.91
N ALA A 575 16.35 -26.37 -1.34
CA ALA A 575 15.35 -25.59 -0.59
C ALA A 575 14.18 -25.10 -1.46
N ILE A 576 14.43 -24.75 -2.73
CA ILE A 576 13.38 -24.40 -3.70
C ILE A 576 12.49 -25.62 -4.02
N LEU A 577 13.06 -26.81 -4.15
CA LEU A 577 12.30 -28.05 -4.32
C LEU A 577 11.49 -28.40 -3.07
N ASP A 578 12.05 -28.22 -1.87
CA ASP A 578 11.35 -28.43 -0.60
C ASP A 578 10.24 -27.39 -0.38
N ALA A 579 10.42 -26.16 -0.86
CA ALA A 579 9.39 -25.13 -0.86
C ALA A 579 8.19 -25.53 -1.74
N ASP A 580 8.43 -26.01 -2.97
CA ASP A 580 7.37 -26.57 -3.81
C ASP A 580 6.71 -27.79 -3.14
N LEU A 581 7.48 -28.68 -2.52
CA LEU A 581 6.95 -29.82 -1.77
C LEU A 581 5.99 -29.38 -0.65
N ALA A 582 6.35 -28.35 0.10
CA ALA A 582 5.53 -27.82 1.19
C ALA A 582 4.28 -27.08 0.69
N LEU A 583 4.40 -26.33 -0.40
CA LEU A 583 3.34 -25.47 -0.92
C LEU A 583 2.32 -26.25 -1.77
N THR A 584 2.80 -27.11 -2.66
CA THR A 584 1.98 -27.77 -3.69
C THR A 584 1.92 -29.30 -3.54
N GLY A 585 2.67 -29.86 -2.58
CA GLY A 585 2.87 -31.30 -2.49
C GLY A 585 3.91 -31.84 -3.49
N GLY A 586 4.71 -30.96 -4.11
CA GLY A 586 5.80 -31.32 -5.00
C GLY A 586 5.36 -31.52 -6.44
N GLU A 587 4.22 -30.93 -6.82
CA GLU A 587 3.64 -31.14 -8.14
C GLU A 587 4.53 -30.61 -9.27
N ASN A 588 5.47 -29.70 -8.96
CA ASN A 588 6.34 -28.99 -9.91
C ASN A 588 7.79 -29.46 -9.90
N ALA A 589 8.08 -30.55 -9.20
CA ALA A 589 9.45 -31.08 -9.09
C ALA A 589 10.08 -31.32 -10.48
N CYS A 590 9.33 -31.86 -11.44
CA CYS A 590 9.82 -32.09 -12.80
C CYS A 590 10.27 -30.78 -13.47
N GLU A 591 9.42 -29.75 -13.45
CA GLU A 591 9.68 -28.45 -14.07
C GLU A 591 10.86 -27.74 -13.43
N ILE A 592 10.96 -27.77 -12.10
CA ILE A 592 12.06 -27.17 -11.34
C ILE A 592 13.37 -27.88 -11.67
N TRP A 593 13.40 -29.22 -11.62
CA TRP A 593 14.60 -29.99 -11.95
C TRP A 593 15.05 -29.77 -13.39
N GLN A 594 14.13 -29.72 -14.36
CA GLN A 594 14.48 -29.45 -15.76
C GLN A 594 15.15 -28.08 -15.93
N GLY A 595 14.67 -27.05 -15.24
CA GLY A 595 15.27 -25.70 -15.31
C GLY A 595 16.70 -25.68 -14.79
N PHE A 596 16.94 -26.27 -13.62
CA PHE A 596 18.28 -26.37 -13.05
C PHE A 596 19.22 -27.29 -13.83
N ALA A 597 18.74 -28.48 -14.21
CA ALA A 597 19.53 -29.45 -14.95
C ALA A 597 19.95 -28.91 -16.33
N LYS A 598 19.08 -28.15 -17.03
CA LYS A 598 19.42 -27.47 -18.29
C LYS A 598 20.66 -26.58 -18.17
N ARG A 599 20.92 -26.05 -16.98
CA ARG A 599 22.00 -25.11 -16.67
C ARG A 599 23.11 -25.74 -15.83
N GLY A 600 23.22 -27.06 -15.81
CA GLY A 600 24.31 -27.77 -15.15
C GLY A 600 24.16 -27.92 -13.63
N LEU A 601 23.02 -27.56 -13.04
CA LEU A 601 22.74 -27.76 -11.61
C LEU A 601 21.80 -28.96 -11.35
N GLY A 602 21.96 -30.03 -12.13
CA GLY A 602 21.19 -31.27 -12.05
C GLY A 602 21.53 -32.14 -10.84
N ALA A 603 20.95 -33.34 -10.79
CA ALA A 603 20.90 -34.20 -9.60
C ALA A 603 22.27 -34.46 -8.96
N ASN A 604 23.31 -34.58 -9.78
CA ASN A 604 24.67 -34.91 -9.33
C ASN A 604 25.67 -33.76 -9.49
N ALA A 605 25.19 -32.51 -9.56
CA ALA A 605 26.07 -31.34 -9.57
C ALA A 605 26.89 -31.30 -8.28
N VAL A 606 28.14 -30.84 -8.36
CA VAL A 606 29.05 -30.85 -7.20
C VAL A 606 29.54 -29.44 -6.93
N PHE A 607 29.34 -28.99 -5.69
CA PHE A 607 29.93 -27.77 -5.18
C PHE A 607 31.39 -28.01 -4.78
N HIS A 608 32.27 -27.17 -5.32
CA HIS A 608 33.64 -26.96 -4.85
C HIS A 608 33.92 -25.46 -4.92
N ASP A 609 34.70 -24.92 -3.97
CA ASP A 609 34.94 -23.48 -3.86
C ASP A 609 35.41 -22.83 -5.18
N THR A 610 36.23 -23.54 -5.97
CA THR A 610 36.81 -23.05 -7.23
C THR A 610 36.61 -23.96 -8.44
N ASP A 611 35.96 -25.12 -8.28
CA ASP A 611 35.88 -26.15 -9.32
C ASP A 611 34.50 -26.84 -9.34
N ARG A 612 33.44 -26.04 -9.41
CA ARG A 612 32.06 -26.52 -9.52
C ARG A 612 31.89 -27.39 -10.76
N VAL A 613 31.21 -28.51 -10.59
CA VAL A 613 31.02 -29.50 -11.66
C VAL A 613 29.57 -29.48 -12.12
N ASP A 614 29.39 -29.23 -13.42
CA ASP A 614 28.08 -29.32 -14.07
C ASP A 614 27.55 -30.76 -14.03
N ASN A 615 26.25 -30.89 -13.79
CA ASN A 615 25.48 -32.10 -14.07
C ASN A 615 24.16 -31.73 -14.74
N PHE A 616 23.77 -32.49 -15.77
CA PHE A 616 22.56 -32.24 -16.55
C PHE A 616 21.51 -33.34 -16.36
N ASP A 617 21.74 -34.27 -15.43
CA ASP A 617 20.84 -35.39 -15.18
C ASP A 617 19.68 -34.95 -14.28
N LEU A 618 18.50 -35.53 -14.53
CA LEU A 618 17.35 -35.45 -13.64
C LEU A 618 17.38 -36.62 -12.65
N PRO A 619 16.84 -36.47 -11.43
CA PRO A 619 16.59 -37.62 -10.55
C PRO A 619 15.67 -38.66 -11.21
N GLU A 620 15.90 -39.94 -10.90
CA GLU A 620 15.08 -41.03 -11.45
C GLU A 620 13.61 -40.90 -11.01
N GLY A 621 12.69 -40.90 -11.98
CA GLY A 621 11.24 -40.89 -11.75
C GLY A 621 10.64 -39.56 -11.29
N VAL A 622 11.39 -38.45 -11.39
CA VAL A 622 10.85 -37.10 -11.10
C VAL A 622 9.99 -36.55 -12.24
N CYS A 623 10.29 -37.02 -13.46
CA CYS A 623 9.52 -36.92 -14.69
C CYS A 623 9.38 -38.37 -15.22
#